data_AF-A0A9E2ZFG4-F1
#
_entry.id   AF-A0A9E2ZFG4-F1
#
_cell.length_a   1.000
_cell.length_b   1.000
_cell.length_c   1.000
_cell.angle_alpha   90.00
_cell.angle_beta   90.00
_cell.angle_gamma   90.00
#
_symmetry.space_group_name_H-M   'P 1'
#
loop_
_entity.id
_entity.type
_entity.pdbx_description
1 polymer ?
#
loop_
_entity_poly.entity_id
_entity_poly.type
_entity_poly.pdbx_seq_one_letter_code
_entity_poly.pdbx_strand_id
1 'polypeptide(L)'
;MACDWMMIDGPSLIFRAYYGARATDRDGAANAIRGFLDRLAGVIAQRRPRRVVVAEDRAWRPAWRVELISSYKSHRAAEPVPPALAPQIPVTREILAAVGIDVVGIAEHEAEDVIATLTNQASGSVEILSGDRDLFALVDGARVRVLYPEKGGYAVIDEDEVSRRYGVPGRRYADFAILRGDPSDGLPGLKGVGSVAAAAMIRRHGSIEGVLRDRRLRDPDRDYLGRAIRVVKPVIDLPIVLPAGRRDHYPAQEALLGPLLAKHGAAESGARLL
;
A
#
# COMPACT_ATOMS: atom_id res chain seq x y z
N MET A 1 -12.60 7.11 17.21
CA MET A 1 -13.55 7.76 16.28
C MET A 1 -13.50 7.01 14.97
N ALA A 2 -14.62 6.83 14.27
CA ALA A 2 -14.63 6.25 12.93
C ALA A 2 -13.85 7.16 11.97
N CYS A 3 -12.99 6.59 11.12
CA CYS A 3 -12.37 7.37 10.05
C CYS A 3 -13.39 7.62 8.92
N ASP A 4 -13.19 8.71 8.17
CA ASP A 4 -14.05 9.01 7.02
C ASP A 4 -13.77 8.05 5.87
N TRP A 5 -12.49 7.75 5.65
CA TRP A 5 -12.00 6.87 4.59
C TRP A 5 -11.11 5.77 5.12
N MET A 6 -11.30 4.58 4.57
CA MET A 6 -10.32 3.50 4.61
C MET A 6 -9.90 3.16 3.19
N MET A 7 -8.60 3.25 2.93
CA MET A 7 -8.00 2.92 1.64
C MET A 7 -7.15 1.68 1.82
N ILE A 8 -7.44 0.62 1.06
CA ILE A 8 -6.79 -0.67 1.22
C ILE A 8 -5.82 -0.89 0.07
N ASP A 9 -4.59 -1.24 0.42
CA ASP A 9 -3.64 -1.81 -0.52
C ASP A 9 -4.04 -3.28 -0.79
N GLY A 10 -4.71 -3.49 -1.92
CA GLY A 10 -5.22 -4.80 -2.34
C GLY A 10 -4.11 -5.85 -2.47
N PRO A 11 -3.04 -5.58 -3.24
CA PRO A 11 -1.88 -6.47 -3.36
C PRO A 11 -1.30 -6.84 -1.98
N SER A 12 -0.99 -5.87 -1.13
CA SER A 12 -0.43 -6.15 0.19
C SER A 12 -1.36 -7.03 1.03
N LEU A 13 -2.67 -6.76 1.01
CA LEU A 13 -3.62 -7.55 1.80
C LEU A 13 -3.77 -8.98 1.28
N ILE A 14 -3.88 -9.19 -0.05
CA ILE A 14 -4.11 -10.52 -0.63
C ILE A 14 -2.86 -11.41 -0.55
N PHE A 15 -1.66 -10.86 -0.77
CA PHE A 15 -0.42 -11.61 -0.60
C PHE A 15 -0.23 -12.02 0.86
N ARG A 16 -0.52 -11.11 1.81
CA ARG A 16 -0.45 -11.47 3.23
C ARG A 16 -1.52 -12.47 3.63
N ALA A 17 -2.70 -12.47 3.00
CA ALA A 17 -3.72 -13.50 3.21
C ALA A 17 -3.22 -14.87 2.72
N TYR A 18 -2.65 -14.92 1.52
CA TYR A 18 -2.08 -16.12 0.92
C TYR A 18 -0.97 -16.73 1.79
N TYR A 19 0.04 -15.94 2.15
CA TYR A 19 1.18 -16.41 2.96
C TYR A 19 0.84 -16.56 4.45
N GLY A 20 -0.27 -15.98 4.92
CA GLY A 20 -0.75 -16.16 6.30
C GLY A 20 -1.42 -17.51 6.54
N ALA A 21 -1.89 -18.18 5.49
CA ALA A 21 -2.47 -19.52 5.59
C ALA A 21 -1.40 -20.61 5.78
N ARG A 22 -1.79 -21.73 6.40
CA ARG A 22 -0.93 -22.93 6.48
C ARG A 22 -0.64 -23.43 5.06
N ALA A 23 0.53 -24.02 4.85
CA ALA A 23 0.93 -24.53 3.53
C ALA A 23 -0.12 -25.50 2.94
N THR A 24 -0.67 -26.39 3.78
CA THR A 24 -1.74 -27.35 3.43
C THR A 24 -3.01 -26.69 2.92
N ASP A 25 -3.27 -25.45 3.32
CA ASP A 25 -4.49 -24.72 2.94
C ASP A 25 -4.28 -23.90 1.66
N ARG A 26 -3.02 -23.72 1.21
CA ARG A 26 -2.67 -22.98 -0.01
C ARG A 26 -2.94 -23.77 -1.29
N ASP A 27 -3.03 -25.09 -1.18
CA ASP A 27 -3.42 -25.99 -2.27
C ASP A 27 -4.94 -25.96 -2.52
N GLY A 28 -5.72 -25.52 -1.52
CA GLY A 28 -7.18 -25.46 -1.54
C GLY A 28 -7.74 -24.12 -2.03
N ALA A 29 -7.44 -23.75 -3.28
CA ALA A 29 -8.10 -22.79 -4.22
C ALA A 29 -8.72 -21.45 -3.73
N ALA A 30 -8.74 -21.09 -2.44
CA ALA A 30 -9.49 -19.94 -1.92
C ALA A 30 -8.96 -19.36 -0.59
N ASN A 31 -7.79 -19.81 -0.13
CA ASN A 31 -7.21 -19.33 1.13
C ASN A 31 -6.94 -17.81 1.13
N ALA A 32 -6.49 -17.26 0.01
CA ALA A 32 -6.23 -15.83 -0.13
C ALA A 32 -7.55 -15.06 -0.16
N ILE A 33 -8.58 -15.58 -0.84
CA ILE A 33 -9.93 -14.97 -0.86
C ILE A 33 -10.49 -14.90 0.56
N ARG A 34 -10.57 -16.03 1.26
CA ARG A 34 -11.09 -16.08 2.64
C ARG A 34 -10.31 -15.16 3.57
N GLY A 35 -8.98 -15.26 3.53
CA GLY A 35 -8.12 -14.45 4.38
C GLY A 35 -8.18 -12.95 4.07
N PHE A 36 -8.38 -12.56 2.81
CA PHE A 36 -8.59 -11.17 2.42
C PHE A 36 -9.90 -10.64 3.01
N LEU A 37 -11.00 -11.35 2.77
CA LEU A 37 -12.34 -10.97 3.25
C LEU A 37 -12.40 -10.91 4.77
N ASP A 38 -11.84 -11.90 5.46
CA ASP A 38 -11.83 -11.97 6.93
C ASP A 38 -11.05 -10.80 7.56
N ARG A 39 -9.89 -10.46 6.98
CA ARG A 39 -9.09 -9.33 7.46
C ARG A 39 -9.80 -8.00 7.21
N LEU A 40 -10.37 -7.84 6.02
CA LEU A 40 -11.12 -6.64 5.68
C LEU A 40 -12.31 -6.47 6.62
N ALA A 41 -13.11 -7.52 6.82
CA ALA A 41 -14.24 -7.55 7.75
C ALA A 41 -13.81 -7.17 9.18
N GLY A 42 -12.72 -7.78 9.69
CA GLY A 42 -12.21 -7.49 11.03
C GLY A 42 -11.78 -6.04 11.22
N VAL A 43 -11.03 -5.49 10.25
CA VAL A 43 -10.57 -4.09 10.29
C VAL A 43 -11.76 -3.13 10.17
N ILE A 44 -12.71 -3.43 9.28
CA ILE A 44 -13.94 -2.65 9.13
C ILE A 44 -14.77 -2.66 10.42
N ALA A 45 -14.94 -3.80 11.07
CA ALA A 45 -15.68 -3.91 12.32
C ALA A 45 -15.03 -3.11 13.46
N GLN A 46 -13.68 -3.13 13.51
CA GLN A 46 -12.91 -2.43 14.53
C GLN A 46 -12.85 -0.91 14.31
N ARG A 47 -12.56 -0.46 13.08
CA ARG A 47 -12.32 0.95 12.76
C ARG A 47 -13.57 1.70 12.31
N ARG A 48 -14.59 0.96 11.86
CA ARG A 48 -15.90 1.47 11.40
C ARG A 48 -15.80 2.62 10.39
N PRO A 49 -15.02 2.48 9.31
CA PRO A 49 -14.86 3.56 8.34
C PRO A 49 -16.19 3.95 7.69
N ARG A 50 -16.40 5.23 7.38
CA ARG A 50 -17.60 5.65 6.63
C ARG A 50 -17.55 5.22 5.18
N ARG A 51 -16.34 5.22 4.60
CA ARG A 51 -16.11 4.86 3.20
C ARG A 51 -14.92 3.93 3.04
N VAL A 52 -15.01 3.01 2.08
CA VAL A 52 -13.98 2.00 1.80
C VAL A 52 -13.69 1.97 0.31
N VAL A 53 -12.40 1.91 -0.03
CA VAL A 53 -11.91 1.68 -1.41
C VAL A 53 -10.70 0.77 -1.38
N VAL A 54 -10.59 -0.12 -2.36
CA VAL A 54 -9.43 -1.00 -2.55
C VAL A 54 -8.65 -0.50 -3.76
N ALA A 55 -7.36 -0.26 -3.59
CA ALA A 55 -6.44 0.02 -4.68
C ALA A 55 -5.87 -1.30 -5.24
N GLU A 56 -5.72 -1.38 -6.56
CA GLU A 56 -5.09 -2.50 -7.25
C GLU A 56 -3.89 -2.03 -8.09
N ASP A 57 -2.90 -2.91 -8.24
CA ASP A 57 -1.85 -2.73 -9.23
C ASP A 57 -2.39 -2.97 -10.64
N ARG A 58 -2.19 -2.01 -11.55
CA ARG A 58 -2.27 -2.28 -13.00
C ARG A 58 -0.91 -2.46 -13.63
N ALA A 59 0.12 -1.90 -13.01
CA ALA A 59 1.51 -2.23 -13.27
C ALA A 59 2.26 -2.25 -11.94
N TRP A 60 2.39 -3.42 -11.31
CA TRP A 60 3.09 -3.60 -10.03
C TRP A 60 4.59 -3.22 -10.06
N ARG A 61 5.14 -3.07 -11.27
CA ARG A 61 6.49 -2.61 -11.59
C ARG A 61 6.45 -1.77 -12.89
N PRO A 62 6.04 -0.49 -12.81
CA PRO A 62 5.88 0.36 -13.98
C PRO A 62 7.17 0.53 -14.77
N ALA A 63 7.08 0.49 -16.10
CA ALA A 63 8.24 0.61 -16.98
C ALA A 63 9.01 1.92 -16.73
N TRP A 64 8.29 3.02 -16.52
CA TRP A 64 8.88 4.34 -16.28
C TRP A 64 9.71 4.40 -14.97
N ARG A 65 9.35 3.64 -13.92
CA ARG A 65 10.18 3.53 -12.71
C ARG A 65 11.45 2.72 -12.99
N VAL A 66 11.35 1.67 -13.78
CA VAL A 66 12.49 0.83 -14.19
C VAL A 66 13.46 1.59 -15.09
N GLU A 67 12.97 2.43 -16.00
CA GLU A 67 13.80 3.30 -16.85
C GLU A 67 14.63 4.29 -16.02
N LEU A 68 14.09 4.78 -14.91
CA LEU A 68 14.80 5.66 -13.98
C LEU A 68 15.81 4.88 -13.12
N ILE A 69 15.43 3.73 -12.60
CA ILE A 69 16.29 2.89 -11.76
C ILE A 69 16.07 1.42 -12.16
N SER A 70 16.99 0.87 -12.93
CA SER A 70 16.87 -0.49 -13.49
C SER A 70 16.75 -1.59 -12.44
N SER A 71 17.31 -1.38 -11.25
CA SER A 71 17.23 -2.31 -10.12
C SER A 71 15.87 -2.30 -9.41
N TYR A 72 15.00 -1.32 -9.70
CA TYR A 72 13.68 -1.20 -9.08
C TYR A 72 12.89 -2.48 -9.26
N LYS A 73 12.53 -3.12 -8.14
CA LYS A 73 11.78 -4.39 -8.02
C LYS A 73 12.30 -5.52 -8.93
N SER A 74 13.58 -5.49 -9.35
CA SER A 74 14.12 -6.45 -10.33
C SER A 74 14.17 -7.89 -9.81
N HIS A 75 14.50 -8.07 -8.53
CA HIS A 75 14.53 -9.40 -7.91
C HIS A 75 13.13 -10.02 -7.78
N ARG A 76 12.09 -9.22 -7.58
CA ARG A 76 10.69 -9.69 -7.56
C ARG A 76 10.22 -10.11 -8.95
N ALA A 77 10.78 -9.55 -10.03
CA ALA A 77 10.43 -9.97 -11.39
C ALA A 77 10.89 -11.40 -11.70
N ALA A 78 11.86 -11.93 -10.95
CA ALA A 78 12.27 -13.33 -11.02
C ALA A 78 11.36 -14.27 -10.20
N GLU A 79 10.51 -13.72 -9.33
CA GLU A 79 9.56 -14.45 -8.48
C GLU A 79 8.12 -14.19 -8.96
N PRO A 80 7.58 -15.02 -9.88
CA PRO A 80 6.22 -14.80 -10.37
C PRO A 80 5.21 -14.96 -9.24
N VAL A 81 4.04 -14.32 -9.40
CA VAL A 81 2.88 -14.56 -8.53
C VAL A 81 2.66 -16.06 -8.39
N PRO A 82 2.55 -16.61 -7.15
CA PRO A 82 2.38 -18.03 -6.95
C PRO A 82 1.23 -18.58 -7.81
N PRO A 83 1.39 -19.71 -8.52
CA PRO A 83 0.35 -20.25 -9.40
C PRO A 83 -0.99 -20.50 -8.70
N ALA A 84 -0.95 -20.84 -7.41
CA ALA A 84 -2.15 -21.02 -6.59
C ALA A 84 -2.82 -19.69 -6.16
N LEU A 85 -2.07 -18.58 -6.14
CA LEU A 85 -2.59 -17.24 -5.81
C LEU A 85 -3.16 -16.54 -7.05
N ALA A 86 -2.49 -16.66 -8.20
CA ALA A 86 -2.87 -15.98 -9.44
C ALA A 86 -4.38 -16.06 -9.78
N PRO A 87 -5.05 -17.24 -9.73
CA PRO A 87 -6.48 -17.32 -10.04
C PRO A 87 -7.39 -16.72 -8.96
N GLN A 88 -6.89 -16.51 -7.74
CA GLN A 88 -7.68 -15.95 -6.62
C GLN A 88 -7.82 -14.42 -6.69
N ILE A 89 -6.89 -13.73 -7.36
CA ILE A 89 -6.90 -12.27 -7.52
C ILE A 89 -8.14 -11.78 -8.28
N PRO A 90 -8.43 -12.25 -9.51
CA PRO A 90 -9.62 -11.80 -10.25
C PRO A 90 -10.92 -12.18 -9.54
N VAL A 91 -10.99 -13.35 -8.91
CA VAL A 91 -12.16 -13.76 -8.11
C VAL A 91 -12.40 -12.84 -6.93
N THR A 92 -11.33 -12.44 -6.22
CA THR A 92 -11.45 -11.48 -5.11
C THR A 92 -12.05 -10.17 -5.60
N ARG A 93 -11.62 -9.69 -6.77
CA ARG A 93 -12.17 -8.48 -7.40
C ARG A 93 -13.65 -8.63 -7.77
N GLU A 94 -14.05 -9.76 -8.33
CA GLU A 94 -15.46 -10.05 -8.64
C GLU A 94 -16.33 -10.03 -7.37
N ILE A 95 -15.84 -10.63 -6.28
CA ILE A 95 -16.53 -10.62 -4.98
C ILE A 95 -16.66 -9.19 -4.45
N LEU A 96 -15.58 -8.40 -4.47
CA LEU A 96 -15.62 -7.00 -4.02
C LEU A 96 -16.62 -6.17 -4.83
N ALA A 97 -16.66 -6.36 -6.15
CA ALA A 97 -17.65 -5.70 -7.01
C ALA A 97 -19.09 -6.11 -6.66
N ALA A 98 -19.34 -7.40 -6.38
CA ALA A 98 -20.66 -7.89 -5.98
C ALA A 98 -21.08 -7.40 -4.57
N VAL A 99 -20.12 -7.21 -3.66
CA VAL A 99 -20.36 -6.53 -2.37
C VAL A 99 -20.67 -5.05 -2.57
N GLY A 100 -20.07 -4.40 -3.57
CA GLY A 100 -20.18 -2.96 -3.80
C GLY A 100 -18.98 -2.17 -3.29
N ILE A 101 -17.84 -2.82 -3.06
CA ILE A 101 -16.57 -2.17 -2.73
C ILE A 101 -15.89 -1.74 -4.03
N ASP A 102 -15.60 -0.45 -4.13
CA ASP A 102 -14.87 0.12 -5.25
C ASP A 102 -13.44 -0.43 -5.30
N VAL A 103 -13.05 -1.01 -6.45
CA VAL A 103 -11.67 -1.42 -6.75
C VAL A 103 -11.12 -0.48 -7.82
N VAL A 104 -10.08 0.27 -7.47
CA VAL A 104 -9.54 1.34 -8.30
C VAL A 104 -8.10 1.03 -8.68
N GLY A 105 -7.81 1.14 -9.98
CA GLY A 105 -6.45 1.02 -10.52
C GLY A 105 -6.36 1.77 -11.84
N ILE A 106 -5.17 2.25 -12.19
CA ILE A 106 -4.92 2.96 -13.45
C ILE A 106 -3.68 2.38 -14.12
N ALA A 107 -3.71 2.27 -15.45
CA ALA A 107 -2.61 1.74 -16.24
C ALA A 107 -1.27 2.40 -15.90
N GLU A 108 -0.18 1.64 -16.01
CA GLU A 108 1.19 2.08 -15.74
C GLU A 108 1.49 2.55 -14.30
N HIS A 109 0.63 2.22 -13.34
CA HIS A 109 0.81 2.62 -11.94
C HIS A 109 0.52 1.50 -10.94
N GLU A 110 1.07 1.69 -9.76
CA GLU A 110 0.99 0.78 -8.62
C GLU A 110 -0.18 1.17 -7.69
N ALA A 111 -0.56 0.27 -6.80
CA ALA A 111 -1.60 0.53 -5.80
C ALA A 111 -1.23 1.71 -4.88
N GLU A 112 0.05 1.91 -4.59
CA GLU A 112 0.52 3.02 -3.74
C GLU A 112 0.26 4.38 -4.39
N ASP A 113 0.41 4.49 -5.72
CA ASP A 113 0.11 5.71 -6.46
C ASP A 113 -1.39 6.03 -6.43
N VAL A 114 -2.22 4.99 -6.58
CA VAL A 114 -3.68 5.12 -6.46
C VAL A 114 -4.05 5.60 -5.05
N ILE A 115 -3.52 4.97 -4.00
CA ILE A 115 -3.79 5.36 -2.61
C ILE A 115 -3.34 6.80 -2.36
N ALA A 116 -2.16 7.17 -2.81
CA ALA A 116 -1.62 8.51 -2.64
C ALA A 116 -2.49 9.56 -3.34
N THR A 117 -2.91 9.29 -4.57
CA THR A 117 -3.84 10.15 -5.32
C THR A 117 -5.19 10.28 -4.62
N LEU A 118 -5.81 9.17 -4.22
CA LEU A 118 -7.10 9.19 -3.53
C LEU A 118 -7.00 9.90 -2.17
N THR A 119 -5.91 9.71 -1.43
CA THR A 119 -5.64 10.39 -0.15
C THR A 119 -5.52 11.91 -0.31
N ASN A 120 -4.94 12.36 -1.43
CA ASN A 120 -4.83 13.77 -1.79
C ASN A 120 -6.18 14.38 -2.19
N GLN A 121 -7.06 13.60 -2.83
CA GLN A 121 -8.41 14.04 -3.20
C GLN A 121 -9.42 13.98 -2.03
N ALA A 122 -9.23 13.04 -1.10
CA ALA A 122 -10.17 12.78 -0.01
C ALA A 122 -10.17 13.90 1.04
N SER A 123 -11.37 14.41 1.32
CA SER A 123 -11.62 15.24 2.50
C SER A 123 -11.85 14.36 3.74
N GLY A 124 -11.42 14.86 4.89
CA GLY A 124 -11.58 14.17 6.18
C GLY A 124 -10.42 13.23 6.52
N SER A 125 -10.65 12.37 7.49
CA SER A 125 -9.66 11.42 8.03
C SER A 125 -9.53 10.17 7.15
N VAL A 126 -8.29 9.75 6.91
CA VAL A 126 -7.94 8.60 6.07
C VAL A 126 -7.11 7.60 6.87
N GLU A 127 -7.51 6.34 6.83
CA GLU A 127 -6.72 5.21 7.30
C GLU A 127 -6.34 4.30 6.14
N ILE A 128 -5.04 4.08 5.98
CA ILE A 128 -4.50 3.27 4.90
C ILE A 128 -4.17 1.89 5.45
N LEU A 129 -4.79 0.83 4.94
CA LEU A 129 -4.49 -0.54 5.33
C LEU A 129 -3.44 -1.13 4.37
N SER A 130 -2.18 -1.19 4.81
CA SER A 130 -1.10 -1.76 4.01
C SER A 130 0.08 -2.25 4.87
N GLY A 131 0.73 -3.32 4.41
CA GLY A 131 2.04 -3.76 4.88
C GLY A 131 3.23 -3.18 4.12
N ASP A 132 3.01 -2.25 3.19
CA ASP A 132 4.07 -1.50 2.54
C ASP A 132 4.44 -0.25 3.37
N ARG A 133 5.74 -0.06 3.57
CA ARG A 133 6.25 1.09 4.33
C ARG A 133 6.34 2.34 3.47
N ASP A 134 6.28 2.25 2.14
CA ASP A 134 6.32 3.41 1.26
C ASP A 134 5.10 4.33 1.49
N LEU A 135 3.98 3.75 1.91
CA LEU A 135 2.78 4.48 2.30
C LEU A 135 2.96 5.27 3.61
N PHE A 136 4.04 5.06 4.38
CA PHE A 136 4.39 5.94 5.50
C PHE A 136 4.73 7.35 5.00
N ALA A 137 5.09 7.53 3.73
CA ALA A 137 5.26 8.85 3.13
C ALA A 137 3.99 9.71 3.14
N LEU A 138 2.82 9.10 3.30
CA LEU A 138 1.52 9.78 3.25
C LEU A 138 1.00 10.23 4.61
N VAL A 139 1.67 9.89 5.73
CA VAL A 139 1.21 10.31 7.06
C VAL A 139 1.16 11.84 7.16
N ASP A 140 0.06 12.35 7.71
CA ASP A 140 -0.27 13.78 7.67
C ASP A 140 -1.06 14.15 8.93
N GLY A 141 -0.33 14.52 9.98
CA GLY A 141 -0.84 14.89 11.30
C GLY A 141 -1.89 13.89 11.81
N ALA A 142 -3.05 14.41 12.23
CA ALA A 142 -4.18 13.58 12.64
C ALA A 142 -5.02 13.05 11.46
N ARG A 143 -4.81 13.56 10.25
CA ARG A 143 -5.65 13.34 9.06
C ARG A 143 -5.38 11.99 8.42
N VAL A 144 -4.12 11.64 8.16
CA VAL A 144 -3.74 10.40 7.46
C VAL A 144 -2.85 9.53 8.33
N ARG A 145 -3.23 8.26 8.48
CA ARG A 145 -2.46 7.25 9.22
C ARG A 145 -2.43 5.93 8.45
N VAL A 146 -1.40 5.12 8.68
CA VAL A 146 -1.30 3.78 8.10
C VAL A 146 -1.54 2.73 9.18
N LEU A 147 -2.41 1.76 8.91
CA LEU A 147 -2.62 0.56 9.70
C LEU A 147 -1.63 -0.50 9.21
N TYR A 148 -0.44 -0.50 9.81
CA TYR A 148 0.65 -1.39 9.44
C TYR A 148 0.52 -2.75 10.15
N PRO A 149 0.38 -3.88 9.44
CA PRO A 149 0.26 -5.20 10.05
C PRO A 149 1.52 -5.59 10.84
N GLU A 150 1.35 -5.92 12.12
CA GLU A 150 2.40 -6.44 12.99
C GLU A 150 1.95 -7.74 13.68
N LYS A 151 2.84 -8.36 14.46
CA LYS A 151 2.48 -9.54 15.24
C LYS A 151 1.40 -9.16 16.26
N GLY A 152 0.21 -9.74 16.11
CA GLY A 152 -0.90 -9.54 17.05
C GLY A 152 -1.85 -8.38 16.70
N GLY A 153 -1.71 -7.72 15.55
CA GLY A 153 -2.67 -6.70 15.13
C GLY A 153 -2.11 -5.72 14.11
N TYR A 154 -2.58 -4.46 14.19
CA TYR A 154 -2.11 -3.37 13.34
C TYR A 154 -1.52 -2.27 14.21
N ALA A 155 -0.27 -1.91 13.93
CA ALA A 155 0.31 -0.69 14.44
C ALA A 155 -0.30 0.51 13.71
N VAL A 156 -0.63 1.56 14.46
CA VAL A 156 -1.06 2.84 13.87
C VAL A 156 0.19 3.67 13.61
N ILE A 157 0.50 3.89 12.34
CA ILE A 157 1.63 4.70 11.91
C ILE A 157 1.13 6.10 11.55
N ASP A 158 1.47 7.06 12.39
CA ASP A 158 1.29 8.50 12.18
C ASP A 158 2.66 9.20 12.17
N GLU A 159 2.68 10.53 12.14
CA GLU A 159 3.93 11.30 12.13
C GLU A 159 4.81 11.04 13.36
N ASP A 160 4.20 10.86 14.53
CA ASP A 160 4.92 10.63 15.79
C ASP A 160 5.53 9.24 15.80
N GLU A 161 4.78 8.24 15.33
CA GLU A 161 5.27 6.86 15.24
C GLU A 161 6.40 6.73 14.20
N VAL A 162 6.30 7.42 13.05
CA VAL A 162 7.40 7.51 12.09
C VAL A 162 8.63 8.17 12.75
N SER A 163 8.42 9.27 13.47
CA SER A 163 9.51 9.97 14.16
C SER A 163 10.19 9.10 15.20
N ARG A 164 9.41 8.33 15.97
CA ARG A 164 9.91 7.40 16.97
C ARG A 164 10.70 6.24 16.34
N ARG A 165 10.22 5.66 15.23
CA ARG A 165 10.85 4.52 14.55
C ARG A 165 12.12 4.89 13.81
N TYR A 166 12.14 6.06 13.15
CA TYR A 166 13.16 6.39 12.16
C TYR A 166 14.01 7.61 12.51
N GLY A 167 13.66 8.38 13.55
CA GLY A 167 14.41 9.56 13.97
C GLY A 167 14.38 10.71 12.97
N VAL A 168 13.35 10.77 12.12
CA VAL A 168 13.09 11.82 11.15
C VAL A 168 11.68 12.37 11.33
N PRO A 169 11.41 13.65 11.03
CA PRO A 169 10.05 14.15 11.02
C PRO A 169 9.14 13.27 10.16
N GLY A 170 7.92 13.00 10.60
CA GLY A 170 7.00 12.06 9.93
C GLY A 170 6.86 12.29 8.42
N ARG A 171 6.66 13.55 8.03
CA ARG A 171 6.57 14.00 6.61
C ARG A 171 7.84 13.82 5.77
N ARG A 172 8.93 13.34 6.37
CA ARG A 172 10.23 13.13 5.72
C ARG A 172 10.59 11.66 5.59
N TYR A 173 9.64 10.74 5.82
CA TYR A 173 9.90 9.31 5.64
C TYR A 173 10.39 8.97 4.21
N ALA A 174 9.76 9.50 3.16
CA ALA A 174 10.21 9.24 1.78
C ALA A 174 11.63 9.74 1.53
N ASP A 175 11.95 10.95 1.98
CA ASP A 175 13.30 11.52 1.86
C ASP A 175 14.33 10.66 2.59
N PHE A 176 13.98 10.17 3.77
CA PHE A 176 14.79 9.21 4.53
C PHE A 176 14.99 7.90 3.75
N ALA A 177 13.92 7.30 3.22
CA ALA A 177 13.97 6.06 2.44
C ALA A 177 14.84 6.18 1.19
N ILE A 178 14.70 7.29 0.45
CA ILE A 178 15.54 7.63 -0.71
C ILE A 178 17.03 7.63 -0.35
N LEU A 179 17.40 8.23 0.79
CA LEU A 179 18.79 8.32 1.22
C LEU A 179 19.36 6.97 1.65
N ARG A 180 18.62 6.21 2.46
CA ARG A 180 19.09 4.92 2.99
C ARG A 180 18.99 3.77 1.99
N GLY A 181 18.20 3.93 0.93
CA GLY A 181 17.81 2.86 0.01
C GLY A 181 16.72 1.98 0.59
N ASP A 182 16.05 1.23 -0.28
CA ASP A 182 15.10 0.20 0.10
C ASP A 182 15.42 -1.16 -0.54
N PRO A 183 16.01 -2.09 0.21
CA PRO A 183 16.33 -3.43 -0.30
C PRO A 183 15.11 -4.20 -0.80
N SER A 184 13.92 -4.02 -0.19
CA SER A 184 12.72 -4.75 -0.65
C SER A 184 12.32 -4.33 -2.05
N ASP A 185 12.68 -3.12 -2.47
CA ASP A 185 12.39 -2.56 -3.79
C ASP A 185 13.63 -2.52 -4.69
N GLY A 186 14.76 -3.10 -4.25
CA GLY A 186 16.01 -3.10 -5.02
C GLY A 186 16.61 -1.71 -5.18
N LEU A 187 16.30 -0.77 -4.29
CA LEU A 187 16.82 0.59 -4.30
C LEU A 187 18.07 0.69 -3.43
N PRO A 188 19.25 1.04 -3.99
CA PRO A 188 20.51 0.96 -3.27
C PRO A 188 20.74 2.06 -2.24
N GLY A 189 20.07 3.22 -2.38
CA GLY A 189 20.38 4.40 -1.59
C GLY A 189 21.74 5.00 -1.91
N LEU A 190 22.17 5.96 -1.08
CA LEU A 190 23.51 6.52 -1.18
C LEU A 190 24.55 5.58 -0.57
N LYS A 191 25.68 5.41 -1.26
CA LYS A 191 26.77 4.55 -0.80
C LYS A 191 27.28 5.00 0.57
N GLY A 192 27.25 4.09 1.56
CA GLY A 192 27.71 4.37 2.93
C GLY A 192 26.71 5.13 3.80
N VAL A 193 25.49 5.40 3.29
CA VAL A 193 24.43 6.09 4.04
C VAL A 193 23.40 5.07 4.50
N GLY A 194 23.60 4.50 5.68
CA GLY A 194 22.59 3.69 6.37
C GLY A 194 21.55 4.56 7.09
N SER A 195 20.58 3.92 7.77
CA SER A 195 19.47 4.61 8.47
C SER A 195 19.92 5.74 9.41
N VAL A 196 20.98 5.52 10.21
CA VAL A 196 21.47 6.55 11.14
C VAL A 196 21.98 7.79 10.41
N ALA A 197 22.78 7.58 9.35
CA ALA A 197 23.34 8.65 8.54
C ALA A 197 22.23 9.37 7.75
N ALA A 198 21.30 8.65 7.14
CA ALA A 198 20.15 9.20 6.44
C ALA A 198 19.32 10.11 7.36
N ALA A 199 18.99 9.64 8.57
CA ALA A 199 18.24 10.44 9.53
C ALA A 199 19.00 11.70 9.97
N ALA A 200 20.31 11.60 10.17
CA ALA A 200 21.15 12.77 10.47
C ALA A 200 21.17 13.78 9.32
N MET A 201 21.24 13.31 8.07
CA MET A 201 21.14 14.17 6.89
C MET A 201 19.79 14.87 6.82
N ILE A 202 18.68 14.17 7.03
CA ILE A 202 17.35 14.81 7.06
C ILE A 202 17.25 15.87 8.17
N ARG A 203 17.75 15.59 9.38
CA ARG A 203 17.76 16.60 10.46
C ARG A 203 18.62 17.82 10.12
N ARG A 204 19.76 17.63 9.44
CA ARG A 204 20.66 18.71 9.05
C ARG A 204 20.12 19.55 7.88
N HIS A 205 19.51 18.90 6.89
CA HIS A 205 19.13 19.53 5.63
C HIS A 205 17.63 19.83 5.51
N GLY A 206 16.81 19.30 6.41
CA GLY A 206 15.37 19.47 6.46
C GLY A 206 14.58 18.61 5.46
N SER A 207 15.15 18.36 4.27
CA SER A 207 14.52 17.52 3.22
C SER A 207 15.55 17.00 2.22
N ILE A 208 15.10 16.13 1.30
CA ILE A 208 15.94 15.66 0.19
C ILE A 208 16.36 16.81 -0.75
N GLU A 209 15.51 17.81 -0.96
CA GLU A 209 15.85 19.01 -1.73
C GLU A 209 16.93 19.83 -1.01
N GLY A 210 16.92 19.86 0.32
CA GLY A 210 17.99 20.43 1.12
C GLY A 210 19.32 19.69 0.97
N VAL A 211 19.29 18.35 0.86
CA VAL A 211 20.47 17.53 0.59
C VAL A 211 21.01 17.81 -0.81
N LEU A 212 20.14 17.89 -1.81
CA LEU A 212 20.51 18.25 -3.18
C LEU A 212 21.16 19.63 -3.27
N ARG A 213 20.87 20.58 -2.37
CA ARG A 213 21.56 21.88 -2.36
C ARG A 213 22.96 21.84 -1.74
N ASP A 214 23.37 20.76 -1.08
CA ASP A 214 24.72 20.66 -0.52
C ASP A 214 25.77 20.54 -1.65
N ARG A 215 26.73 21.47 -1.64
CA ARG A 215 27.85 21.51 -2.59
C ARG A 215 28.84 20.37 -2.41
N ARG A 216 28.80 19.68 -1.26
CA ARG A 216 29.65 18.52 -0.96
C ARG A 216 29.08 17.21 -1.52
N LEU A 217 27.82 17.21 -1.98
CA LEU A 217 27.20 16.05 -2.58
C LEU A 217 27.82 15.78 -3.96
N ARG A 218 28.34 14.56 -4.14
CA ARG A 218 29.01 14.12 -5.37
C ARG A 218 28.00 14.03 -6.52
N ASP A 219 28.47 14.27 -7.74
CA ASP A 219 27.59 14.26 -8.92
C ASP A 219 26.85 12.93 -9.15
N PRO A 220 27.46 11.73 -8.96
CA PRO A 220 26.72 10.47 -9.07
C PRO A 220 25.62 10.31 -8.02
N ASP A 221 25.85 10.83 -6.79
CA ASP A 221 24.85 10.80 -5.73
C ASP A 221 23.68 11.73 -6.07
N ARG A 222 23.99 12.94 -6.55
CA ARG A 222 22.99 13.93 -7.00
C ARG A 222 22.11 13.38 -8.12
N ASP A 223 22.73 12.74 -9.10
CA ASP A 223 22.07 12.11 -10.24
C ASP A 223 21.15 10.95 -9.80
N TYR A 224 21.64 10.07 -8.91
CA TYR A 224 20.81 9.03 -8.30
C TYR A 224 19.61 9.62 -7.54
N LEU A 225 19.84 10.61 -6.67
CA LEU A 225 18.77 11.22 -5.88
C LEU A 225 17.70 11.86 -6.77
N GLY A 226 18.08 12.52 -7.87
CA GLY A 226 17.15 13.11 -8.82
C GLY A 226 16.19 12.08 -9.44
N ARG A 227 16.68 10.87 -9.73
CA ARG A 227 15.84 9.76 -10.21
C ARG A 227 15.06 9.09 -9.09
N ALA A 228 15.69 8.84 -7.95
CA ALA A 228 15.08 8.15 -6.81
C ALA A 228 13.89 8.92 -6.22
N ILE A 229 13.89 10.25 -6.25
CA ILE A 229 12.74 11.06 -5.85
C ILE A 229 11.49 10.71 -6.65
N ARG A 230 11.62 10.46 -7.96
CA ARG A 230 10.51 10.11 -8.85
C ARG A 230 10.07 8.65 -8.70
N VAL A 231 10.99 7.77 -8.30
CA VAL A 231 10.70 6.34 -8.13
C VAL A 231 10.04 6.06 -6.77
N VAL A 232 10.59 6.61 -5.69
CA VAL A 232 10.16 6.31 -4.30
C VAL A 232 8.90 7.05 -3.89
N LYS A 233 8.72 8.30 -4.33
CA LYS A 233 7.52 9.06 -3.95
C LYS A 233 6.34 8.58 -4.79
N PRO A 234 5.22 8.17 -4.18
CA PRO A 234 4.02 7.84 -4.92
C PRO A 234 3.49 9.05 -5.71
N VAL A 235 2.85 8.79 -6.85
CA VAL A 235 2.17 9.82 -7.66
C VAL A 235 0.86 10.23 -6.96
N ILE A 236 0.59 11.53 -6.85
CA ILE A 236 -0.51 12.08 -6.03
C ILE A 236 -1.64 12.74 -6.84
N ASP A 237 -1.50 12.81 -8.15
CA ASP A 237 -2.33 13.59 -9.06
C ASP A 237 -2.72 12.80 -10.31
N LEU A 238 -2.88 11.48 -10.16
CA LEU A 238 -3.37 10.63 -11.25
C LEU A 238 -4.80 11.03 -11.68
N PRO A 239 -5.16 10.86 -12.97
CA PRO A 239 -6.49 11.17 -13.48
C PRO A 239 -7.52 10.10 -13.09
N ILE A 240 -7.69 9.92 -11.78
CA ILE A 240 -8.61 9.00 -11.13
C ILE A 240 -9.70 9.83 -10.46
N VAL A 241 -10.94 9.36 -10.53
CA VAL A 241 -12.06 9.95 -9.79
C VAL A 241 -12.17 9.25 -8.43
N LEU A 242 -12.18 10.01 -7.34
CA LEU A 242 -12.49 9.50 -6.01
C LEU A 242 -13.87 8.81 -6.04
N PRO A 243 -13.96 7.49 -5.81
CA PRO A 243 -15.23 6.79 -5.89
C PRO A 243 -16.15 7.19 -4.73
N ALA A 244 -17.38 6.69 -4.72
CA ALA A 244 -18.30 6.99 -3.63
C ALA A 244 -17.90 6.26 -2.33
N GLY A 245 -17.26 5.09 -2.44
CA GLY A 245 -16.78 4.29 -1.31
C GLY A 245 -17.90 3.86 -0.36
N ARG A 246 -19.13 3.72 -0.87
CA ARG A 246 -20.34 3.51 -0.06
C ARG A 246 -20.28 2.19 0.70
N ARG A 247 -20.85 2.16 1.90
CA ARG A 247 -20.95 0.97 2.76
C ARG A 247 -22.36 0.69 3.28
N ASP A 248 -23.26 1.65 3.11
CA ASP A 248 -24.64 1.64 3.58
C ASP A 248 -25.55 0.69 2.79
N HIS A 249 -25.09 0.18 1.65
CA HIS A 249 -25.87 -0.66 0.73
C HIS A 249 -25.15 -1.98 0.40
N TYR A 250 -24.43 -2.57 1.36
CA TYR A 250 -23.84 -3.90 1.15
C TYR A 250 -24.87 -5.00 1.39
N PRO A 251 -24.93 -6.03 0.52
CA PRO A 251 -24.23 -6.15 -0.76
C PRO A 251 -24.94 -5.38 -1.90
N ALA A 252 -24.17 -4.87 -2.86
CA ALA A 252 -24.72 -4.22 -4.05
C ALA A 252 -25.40 -5.19 -5.04
N GLN A 253 -24.98 -6.46 -5.07
CA GLN A 253 -25.50 -7.49 -5.98
C GLN A 253 -25.86 -8.77 -5.21
N GLU A 254 -26.91 -8.70 -4.38
CA GLU A 254 -27.34 -9.78 -3.50
C GLU A 254 -27.55 -11.13 -4.22
N ALA A 255 -28.22 -11.11 -5.37
CA ALA A 255 -28.50 -12.30 -6.17
C ALA A 255 -27.24 -12.99 -6.73
N LEU A 256 -26.14 -12.25 -6.90
CA LEU A 256 -24.88 -12.77 -7.47
C LEU A 256 -23.88 -13.16 -6.38
N LEU A 257 -23.88 -12.46 -5.25
CA LEU A 257 -22.87 -12.61 -4.21
C LEU A 257 -22.91 -14.00 -3.55
N GLY A 258 -24.09 -14.50 -3.18
CA GLY A 258 -24.25 -15.80 -2.54
C GLY A 258 -23.68 -16.97 -3.37
N PRO A 259 -24.12 -17.15 -4.63
CA PRO A 259 -23.58 -18.16 -5.53
C PRO A 259 -22.07 -18.01 -5.78
N LEU A 260 -21.58 -16.78 -5.92
CA LEU A 260 -20.15 -16.50 -6.15
C LEU A 260 -19.30 -16.93 -4.95
N LEU A 261 -19.71 -16.55 -3.74
CA LEU A 261 -19.02 -16.95 -2.50
C LEU A 261 -19.05 -18.47 -2.29
N ALA A 262 -20.18 -19.13 -2.58
CA ALA A 262 -20.31 -20.57 -2.46
C ALA A 262 -19.38 -21.30 -3.44
N LYS A 263 -19.37 -20.88 -4.71
CA LYS A 263 -18.51 -21.43 -5.77
C LYS A 263 -17.02 -21.38 -5.39
N HIS A 264 -16.61 -20.33 -4.68
CA HIS A 264 -15.22 -20.11 -4.28
C HIS A 264 -14.94 -20.42 -2.81
N GLY A 265 -15.83 -21.14 -2.12
CA GLY A 265 -15.59 -21.60 -0.74
C GLY A 265 -15.31 -20.45 0.25
N ALA A 266 -15.99 -19.32 0.08
CA ALA A 266 -15.81 -18.09 0.84
C ALA A 266 -17.10 -17.57 1.51
N ALA A 267 -18.16 -18.39 1.56
CA ALA A 267 -19.47 -17.99 2.09
C ALA A 267 -19.41 -17.39 3.51
N GLU A 268 -18.72 -18.06 4.44
CA GLU A 268 -18.60 -17.56 5.82
C GLU A 268 -17.81 -16.25 5.91
N SER A 269 -16.71 -16.15 5.17
CA SER A 269 -15.87 -14.94 5.14
C SER A 269 -16.61 -13.76 4.49
N GLY A 270 -17.38 -14.03 3.43
CA GLY A 270 -18.24 -13.03 2.81
C GLY A 270 -19.35 -12.55 3.75
N ALA A 271 -20.00 -13.46 4.48
CA ALA A 271 -21.03 -13.09 5.45
C ALA A 271 -20.51 -12.21 6.59
N ARG A 272 -19.23 -12.34 6.97
CA ARG A 272 -18.60 -11.45 7.97
C ARG A 272 -18.34 -10.03 7.48
N LEU A 273 -18.25 -9.84 6.15
CA LEU A 273 -17.97 -8.55 5.53
C LEU A 273 -19.21 -7.67 5.36
N LEU A 274 -20.38 -8.30 5.21
CA LEU A 274 -21.70 -7.66 5.10
C LEU A 274 -22.17 -7.16 6.47
#